data_AF-A0A166A1T2-F1
#
_entry.id   AF-A0A166A1T2-F1
#
_cell.length_a   1.000
_cell.length_b   1.000
_cell.length_c   1.000
_cell.angle_alpha   90.00
_cell.angle_beta   90.00
_cell.angle_gamma   90.00
#
_symmetry.space_group_name_H-M   'P 1'
#
loop_
_entity.id
_entity.type
_entity.pdbx_description
1 polymer ?
#
loop_
_entity_poly.entity_id
_entity_poly.type
_entity_poly.pdbx_seq_one_letter_code
_entity_poly.pdbx_strand_id
1 'polypeptide(L)'
;MGIDKSLAHLNASGSSSFKKAKSQPSDPAPTAVPEVLPAASSPSVPVVESDTSSNQQVPVVDQDPAELELTDWCIHVFGSFLSVYETQWEYQYGSEPSGKFIEFANSVDSDGLNRVLMHCHERIQLGNSWPPQMGELWILKDSLTEEELLDSRIRVLSRTAANKIEKWLIQNKLYDLKRTAENKLDGLFKKYYLEAKRLDEKGMLETELPQFLLAANSVKNLNDLKREEYESKHGKALNPRIQQILDSKK
;
A
#
# COMPACT_ATOMS: atom_id res chain seq x y z
N MET A 1 -7.80 -13.70 70.70
CA MET A 1 -6.69 -13.40 69.78
C MET A 1 -5.92 -14.68 69.54
N GLY A 2 -5.59 -14.98 68.28
CA GLY A 2 -4.81 -16.16 67.88
C GLY A 2 -5.59 -17.09 66.96
N ILE A 3 -5.65 -16.77 65.68
CA ILE A 3 -6.10 -17.69 64.61
C ILE A 3 -4.86 -18.14 63.83
N ASP A 4 -4.38 -19.35 64.12
CA ASP A 4 -3.46 -20.07 63.24
C ASP A 4 -4.29 -21.06 62.42
N LYS A 5 -4.36 -20.84 61.11
CA LYS A 5 -4.85 -21.84 60.15
C LYS A 5 -3.98 -21.82 58.91
N SER A 6 -3.10 -22.80 58.85
CA SER A 6 -2.28 -23.18 57.70
C SER A 6 -3.15 -23.39 56.46
N LEU A 7 -2.85 -22.65 55.39
CA LEU A 7 -3.36 -22.87 54.04
C LEU A 7 -2.38 -23.79 53.31
N ALA A 8 -2.68 -25.08 53.33
CA ALA A 8 -2.03 -26.06 52.48
C ALA A 8 -2.39 -25.80 51.01
N HIS A 9 -1.35 -25.80 50.19
CA HIS A 9 -1.37 -25.68 48.75
C HIS A 9 -2.24 -26.78 48.11
N LEU A 10 -3.30 -26.38 47.40
CA LEU A 10 -4.09 -27.28 46.56
C LEU A 10 -3.43 -27.41 45.19
N ASN A 11 -2.73 -28.54 45.03
CA ASN A 11 -2.38 -29.14 43.74
C ASN A 11 -3.66 -29.71 43.11
N ALA A 12 -4.04 -29.19 41.94
CA ALA A 12 -4.92 -29.88 40.99
C ALA A 12 -4.66 -29.35 39.58
N SER A 13 -3.50 -29.70 39.01
CA SER A 13 -3.29 -29.61 37.55
C SER A 13 -3.59 -30.98 36.94
N GLY A 14 -4.65 -31.02 36.14
CA GLY A 14 -5.10 -32.20 35.41
C GLY A 14 -4.11 -32.59 34.31
N SER A 15 -3.68 -33.85 34.38
CA SER A 15 -2.95 -34.55 33.33
C SER A 15 -3.79 -34.63 32.05
N SER A 16 -3.29 -34.06 30.96
CA SER A 16 -3.66 -34.48 29.60
C SER A 16 -2.42 -34.98 28.87
N SER A 17 -2.38 -36.29 28.65
CA SER A 17 -1.36 -36.98 27.88
C SER A 17 -1.73 -36.92 26.40
N PHE A 18 -1.08 -36.07 25.61
CA PHE A 18 -1.00 -36.24 24.16
C PHE A 18 0.45 -36.12 23.69
N LYS A 19 0.82 -37.13 22.90
CA LYS A 19 2.15 -37.52 22.47
C LYS A 19 2.76 -36.43 21.58
N LYS A 20 3.86 -35.82 22.03
CA LYS A 20 4.70 -34.93 21.21
C LYS A 20 5.70 -35.81 20.44
N ALA A 21 5.40 -36.08 19.18
CA ALA A 21 6.35 -36.66 18.24
C ALA A 21 7.52 -35.69 18.05
N LYS A 22 8.72 -36.20 18.31
CA LYS A 22 10.01 -35.53 18.19
C LYS A 22 10.46 -35.70 16.74
N SER A 23 10.24 -34.69 15.89
CA SER A 23 10.85 -34.62 14.56
C SER A 23 12.15 -33.83 14.69
N GLN A 24 13.24 -34.57 14.84
CA GLN A 24 14.62 -34.09 14.78
C GLN A 24 15.03 -34.09 13.29
N PRO A 25 15.62 -33.01 12.74
CA PRO A 25 16.31 -33.12 11.46
C PRO A 25 17.67 -33.78 11.72
N SER A 26 17.90 -34.90 11.05
CA SER A 26 19.20 -35.56 10.99
C SER A 26 20.02 -34.94 9.87
N ASP A 27 21.15 -34.33 10.22
CA ASP A 27 22.35 -34.26 9.38
C ASP A 27 23.41 -35.12 10.07
N PRO A 28 24.24 -35.86 9.31
CA PRO A 28 25.66 -35.50 9.39
C PRO A 28 26.49 -35.72 8.11
N ALA A 29 27.34 -34.70 7.86
CA ALA A 29 28.80 -34.79 7.62
C ALA A 29 29.31 -35.22 6.22
N PRO A 30 30.63 -35.09 5.93
CA PRO A 30 31.48 -33.89 6.01
C PRO A 30 32.39 -33.69 4.75
N THR A 31 32.88 -32.46 4.61
CA THR A 31 34.23 -32.03 4.16
C THR A 31 35.04 -32.91 3.19
N ALA A 32 35.33 -32.38 2.00
CA ALA A 32 36.51 -32.76 1.21
C ALA A 32 37.09 -31.55 0.43
N VAL A 33 38.01 -30.84 1.06
CA VAL A 33 39.19 -30.23 0.43
C VAL A 33 40.32 -30.44 1.43
N PRO A 34 41.51 -30.90 1.00
CA PRO A 34 42.52 -29.93 0.59
C PRO A 34 43.50 -30.45 -0.48
N GLU A 35 43.93 -29.57 -1.38
CA GLU A 35 45.28 -29.69 -1.94
C GLU A 35 45.86 -28.30 -2.22
N VAL A 36 47.10 -28.12 -1.77
CA VAL A 36 47.85 -26.86 -1.65
C VAL A 36 49.03 -26.93 -2.62
N LEU A 37 49.04 -26.01 -3.62
CA LEU A 37 50.19 -25.30 -4.24
C LEU A 37 51.29 -26.14 -4.96
N PRO A 38 52.03 -25.60 -5.98
CA PRO A 38 52.57 -24.23 -5.99
C PRO A 38 52.62 -23.45 -7.31
N ALA A 39 53.00 -22.19 -7.11
CA ALA A 39 53.27 -21.11 -8.04
C ALA A 39 54.11 -21.48 -9.28
N ALA A 40 53.81 -20.85 -10.42
CA ALA A 40 54.83 -20.27 -11.30
C ALA A 40 54.23 -19.28 -12.32
N SER A 41 54.88 -18.11 -12.38
CA SER A 41 55.17 -17.29 -13.57
C SER A 41 54.03 -16.64 -14.38
N SER A 42 53.94 -15.32 -14.24
CA SER A 42 53.58 -14.38 -15.31
C SER A 42 54.42 -14.60 -16.57
N PRO A 43 53.90 -14.22 -17.75
CA PRO A 43 54.70 -13.36 -18.60
C PRO A 43 53.92 -12.21 -19.23
N SER A 44 54.65 -11.09 -19.28
CA SER A 44 54.38 -9.80 -19.88
C SER A 44 54.19 -9.86 -21.41
N VAL A 45 53.35 -8.99 -21.95
CA VAL A 45 53.35 -8.57 -23.37
C VAL A 45 52.80 -7.12 -23.45
N PRO A 46 53.15 -6.34 -24.48
CA PRO A 46 53.98 -5.15 -24.30
C PRO A 46 53.24 -3.82 -24.55
N VAL A 47 53.88 -2.77 -24.05
CA VAL A 47 53.64 -1.36 -24.38
C VAL A 47 53.76 -1.16 -25.90
N VAL A 48 52.74 -0.53 -26.49
CA VAL A 48 52.88 0.22 -27.74
C VAL A 48 52.12 1.53 -27.56
N GLU A 49 52.90 2.61 -27.48
CA GLU A 49 52.46 3.99 -27.59
C GLU A 49 51.93 4.25 -29.00
N SER A 50 50.83 5.02 -29.10
CA SER A 50 50.52 5.81 -30.29
C SER A 50 49.66 6.98 -29.86
N ASP A 51 50.29 8.16 -29.87
CA ASP A 51 49.69 9.48 -29.80
C ASP A 51 48.49 9.61 -30.75
N THR A 52 47.37 10.17 -30.27
CA THR A 52 46.81 11.37 -30.90
C THR A 52 45.70 11.99 -30.06
N SER A 53 45.76 13.32 -30.02
CA SER A 53 44.94 14.27 -29.30
C SER A 53 43.43 14.15 -29.54
N SER A 54 42.67 14.13 -28.45
CA SER A 54 41.33 14.74 -28.41
C SER A 54 40.99 15.09 -26.96
N ASN A 55 41.24 16.36 -26.65
CA ASN A 55 40.92 17.03 -25.41
C ASN A 55 39.38 17.12 -25.28
N GLN A 56 38.76 16.17 -24.57
CA GLN A 56 37.42 16.32 -24.03
C GLN A 56 37.52 16.15 -22.52
N GLN A 57 37.75 17.29 -21.87
CA GLN A 57 37.66 17.45 -20.44
C GLN A 57 36.18 17.30 -20.05
N VAL A 58 35.81 16.08 -19.68
CA VAL A 58 34.57 15.84 -18.94
C VAL A 58 34.78 16.52 -17.58
N PRO A 59 33.94 17.46 -17.14
CA PRO A 59 34.06 17.98 -15.79
C PRO A 59 33.68 16.84 -14.85
N VAL A 60 34.69 16.20 -14.28
CA VAL A 60 34.55 15.46 -13.02
C VAL A 60 34.20 16.52 -12.01
N VAL A 61 32.91 16.73 -11.81
CA VAL A 61 32.41 17.42 -10.63
C VAL A 61 32.66 16.45 -9.49
N ASP A 62 33.85 16.54 -8.90
CA ASP A 62 34.08 16.11 -7.52
C ASP A 62 33.13 16.96 -6.67
N GLN A 63 31.90 16.47 -6.48
CA GLN A 63 31.02 16.98 -5.44
C GLN A 63 31.60 16.48 -4.13
N ASP A 64 32.33 17.36 -3.45
CA ASP A 64 32.62 17.19 -2.03
C ASP A 64 31.30 16.92 -1.30
N PRO A 65 31.19 15.85 -0.50
CA PRO A 65 29.94 15.49 0.19
C PRO A 65 29.56 16.49 1.31
N ALA A 66 30.25 17.62 1.41
CA ALA A 66 30.17 18.58 2.51
C ALA A 66 29.46 19.90 2.17
N GLU A 67 29.05 20.14 0.90
CA GLU A 67 28.39 21.39 0.50
C GLU A 67 27.07 21.16 -0.23
N LEU A 68 26.21 20.27 0.28
CA LEU A 68 24.78 20.47 0.08
C LEU A 68 24.38 21.66 0.97
N GLU A 69 24.44 22.87 0.40
CA GLU A 69 24.02 24.09 1.09
C GLU A 69 22.65 23.87 1.73
N LEU A 70 22.55 24.13 3.04
CA LEU A 70 21.28 24.09 3.75
C LEU A 70 20.37 25.15 3.14
N THR A 71 19.39 24.70 2.36
CA THR A 71 18.32 25.57 1.87
C THR A 71 17.42 26.00 3.02
N ASP A 72 16.89 27.22 2.94
CA ASP A 72 15.87 27.73 3.87
C ASP A 72 14.69 26.75 4.00
N TRP A 73 14.35 26.07 2.91
CA TRP A 73 13.36 24.99 2.88
C TRP A 73 13.77 23.81 3.75
N CYS A 74 15.01 23.32 3.65
CA CYS A 74 15.51 22.23 4.48
C CYS A 74 15.45 22.59 5.97
N ILE A 75 15.81 23.83 6.32
CA ILE A 75 15.73 24.32 7.69
C ILE A 75 14.27 24.36 8.17
N HIS A 76 13.35 24.82 7.33
CA HIS A 76 11.91 24.83 7.64
C HIS A 76 11.36 23.42 7.85
N VAL A 77 11.69 22.47 6.97
CA VAL A 77 11.29 21.07 7.07
C VAL A 77 11.85 20.46 8.36
N PHE A 78 13.13 20.67 8.65
CA PHE A 78 13.78 20.19 9.87
C PHE A 78 13.17 20.80 11.13
N GLY A 79 12.96 22.11 11.15
CA GLY A 79 12.33 22.83 12.25
C GLY A 79 10.88 22.38 12.49
N SER A 80 10.16 21.99 11.44
CA SER A 80 8.81 21.43 11.57
C SER A 80 8.83 20.12 12.35
N PHE A 81 9.72 19.18 12.01
CA PHE A 81 9.87 17.93 12.76
C PHE A 81 10.36 18.14 14.19
N LEU A 82 11.30 19.08 14.38
CA LEU A 82 11.77 19.47 15.71
C LEU A 82 10.63 20.03 16.56
N SER A 83 9.70 20.79 15.98
CA SER A 83 8.55 21.32 16.71
C SER A 83 7.55 20.24 17.16
N VAL A 84 7.46 19.13 16.41
CA VAL A 84 6.52 18.03 16.70
C VAL A 84 7.09 17.05 17.72
N TYR A 85 8.39 16.74 17.62
CA TYR A 85 9.04 15.69 18.42
C TYR A 85 10.00 16.23 19.49
N GLU A 86 10.30 17.53 19.46
CA GLU A 86 11.14 18.26 20.42
C GLU A 86 12.45 17.50 20.73
N THR A 87 12.67 17.19 22.00
CA THR A 87 13.86 16.52 22.52
C THR A 87 14.11 15.13 21.90
N GLN A 88 13.07 14.44 21.44
CA GLN A 88 13.21 13.10 20.85
C GLN A 88 13.79 13.16 19.44
N TRP A 89 13.50 14.24 18.71
CA TRP A 89 14.10 14.49 17.40
C TRP A 89 15.60 14.71 17.53
N GLU A 90 16.00 15.60 18.43
CA GLU A 90 17.40 15.93 18.68
C GLU A 90 18.18 14.70 19.17
N TYR A 91 17.58 13.86 20.00
CA TYR A 91 18.20 12.62 20.44
C TYR A 91 18.52 11.65 19.29
N GLN A 92 17.63 11.53 18.30
CA GLN A 92 17.77 10.55 17.22
C GLN A 92 18.55 11.07 16.01
N TYR A 93 18.37 12.34 15.66
CA TYR A 93 18.91 12.94 14.44
C TYR A 93 19.91 14.07 14.69
N GLY A 94 20.06 14.52 15.94
CA GLY A 94 20.90 15.65 16.30
C GLY A 94 20.19 17.00 16.10
N SER A 95 20.92 18.07 16.40
CA SER A 95 20.43 19.45 16.31
C SER A 95 20.53 20.02 14.88
N GLU A 96 21.27 19.36 13.98
CA GLU A 96 21.52 19.78 12.60
C GLU A 96 21.04 18.70 11.59
N PRO A 97 20.57 19.10 10.40
CA PRO A 97 20.12 18.14 9.40
C PRO A 97 21.28 17.32 8.82
N SER A 98 21.14 16.00 8.89
CA SER A 98 22.04 15.06 8.21
C SER A 98 21.92 15.18 6.68
N GLY A 99 22.99 14.87 5.93
CA GLY A 99 22.95 14.88 4.45
C GLY A 99 21.77 14.11 3.84
N LYS A 100 21.41 12.94 4.41
CA LYS A 100 20.23 12.17 3.97
C LYS A 100 18.90 12.89 4.23
N PHE A 101 18.85 13.70 5.28
CA PHE A 101 17.69 14.53 5.57
C PHE A 101 17.59 15.69 4.56
N ILE A 102 18.72 16.27 4.17
CA ILE A 102 18.77 17.33 3.14
C ILE A 102 18.24 16.78 1.80
N GLU A 103 18.66 15.57 1.41
CA GLU A 103 18.12 14.88 0.23
C GLU A 103 16.59 14.66 0.33
N PHE A 104 16.11 14.21 1.49
CA PHE A 104 14.68 14.04 1.74
C PHE A 104 13.93 15.37 1.62
N ALA A 105 14.40 16.42 2.29
CA ALA A 105 13.78 17.74 2.30
C ALA A 105 13.70 18.33 0.88
N ASN A 106 14.74 18.15 0.07
CA ASN A 106 14.75 18.58 -1.33
C ASN A 106 13.78 17.78 -2.22
N SER A 107 13.39 16.57 -1.81
CA SER A 107 12.45 15.71 -2.56
C SER A 107 10.98 15.91 -2.18
N VAL A 108 10.70 16.75 -1.19
CA VAL A 108 9.39 16.89 -0.57
C VAL A 108 8.86 18.29 -0.82
N ASP A 109 7.67 18.35 -1.41
CA ASP A 109 6.90 19.58 -1.58
C ASP A 109 6.13 19.93 -0.29
N SER A 110 5.57 21.13 -0.23
CA SER A 110 4.79 21.58 0.94
C SER A 110 3.61 20.66 1.29
N ASP A 111 2.91 20.13 0.29
CA ASP A 111 1.81 19.19 0.51
C ASP A 111 2.34 17.84 1.06
N GLY A 112 3.48 17.40 0.55
CA GLY A 112 4.16 16.20 1.03
C GLY A 112 4.60 16.35 2.49
N LEU A 113 5.17 17.51 2.85
CA LEU A 113 5.56 17.82 4.23
C LEU A 113 4.35 17.77 5.16
N ASN A 114 3.26 18.45 4.80
CA ASN A 114 2.03 18.46 5.60
C ASN A 114 1.49 17.05 5.83
N ARG A 115 1.49 16.21 4.78
CA ARG A 115 1.10 14.80 4.89
C ARG A 115 1.99 14.03 5.86
N VAL A 116 3.32 14.17 5.77
CA VAL A 116 4.23 13.51 6.71
C VAL A 116 4.01 13.99 8.15
N LEU A 117 3.80 15.29 8.35
CA LEU A 117 3.52 15.84 9.68
C LEU A 117 2.19 15.32 10.25
N MET A 118 1.15 15.16 9.42
CA MET A 118 -0.10 14.53 9.86
C MET A 118 0.11 13.09 10.31
N HIS A 119 0.87 12.28 9.54
CA HIS A 119 1.26 10.93 9.96
C HIS A 119 2.02 10.92 11.29
N CYS A 120 2.90 11.90 11.50
CA CYS A 120 3.63 12.05 12.76
C CYS A 120 2.69 12.34 13.92
N HIS A 121 1.71 13.24 13.74
CA HIS A 121 0.70 13.52 14.75
C HIS A 121 -0.21 12.32 15.05
N GLU A 122 -0.69 11.60 14.02
CA GLU A 122 -1.48 10.38 14.18
C GLU A 122 -0.70 9.33 15.00
N ARG A 123 0.59 9.18 14.72
CA ARG A 123 1.47 8.26 15.46
C ARG A 123 1.65 8.66 16.93
N ILE A 124 1.78 9.96 17.21
CA ILE A 124 1.83 10.49 18.58
C ILE A 124 0.50 10.24 19.30
N GLN A 125 -0.64 10.45 18.64
CA GLN A 125 -1.97 10.18 19.21
C GLN A 125 -2.17 8.70 19.54
N LEU A 126 -1.59 7.79 18.75
CA LEU A 126 -1.57 6.35 19.01
C LEU A 126 -0.63 5.94 20.15
N GLY A 127 0.06 6.90 20.78
CA GLY A 127 0.95 6.68 21.92
C GLY A 127 2.39 6.38 21.54
N ASN A 128 2.77 6.50 20.27
CA ASN A 128 4.16 6.36 19.84
C ASN A 128 4.79 7.75 19.64
N SER A 129 5.47 8.21 20.69
CA SER A 129 6.10 9.53 20.69
C SER A 129 7.39 9.60 19.89
N TRP A 130 8.00 8.48 19.51
CA TRP A 130 9.31 8.47 18.86
C TRP A 130 9.22 8.84 17.37
N PRO A 131 10.18 9.66 16.87
CA PRO A 131 10.17 10.09 15.48
C PRO A 131 10.35 8.92 14.50
N PRO A 132 9.77 9.01 13.29
CA PRO A 132 9.91 7.98 12.28
C PRO A 132 11.37 7.83 11.86
N GLN A 133 11.74 6.64 11.41
CA GLN A 133 13.05 6.43 10.79
C GLN A 133 13.13 7.14 9.43
N MET A 134 14.33 7.48 8.97
CA MET A 134 14.51 8.14 7.67
C MET A 134 13.81 7.38 6.53
N GLY A 135 13.95 6.05 6.49
CA GLY A 135 13.28 5.21 5.49
C GLY A 135 11.75 5.23 5.61
N GLU A 136 11.20 5.42 6.81
CA GLU A 136 9.75 5.60 7.01
C GLU A 136 9.30 6.95 6.45
N LEU A 137 10.06 8.04 6.67
CA LEU A 137 9.72 9.37 6.14
C LEU A 137 9.57 9.37 4.61
N TRP A 138 10.44 8.66 3.91
CA TRP A 138 10.36 8.47 2.45
C TRP A 138 9.10 7.75 1.99
N ILE A 139 8.55 6.84 2.80
CA ILE A 139 7.30 6.15 2.49
C ILE A 139 6.11 7.06 2.83
N LEU A 140 6.22 7.78 3.95
CA LEU A 140 5.13 8.58 4.49
C LEU A 140 4.73 9.74 3.57
N LYS A 141 5.68 10.34 2.85
CA LYS A 141 5.39 11.46 1.94
C LYS A 141 4.40 11.10 0.82
N ASP A 142 4.39 9.84 0.39
CA ASP A 142 3.53 9.32 -0.69
C ASP A 142 2.36 8.46 -0.17
N SER A 143 2.24 8.31 1.15
CA SER A 143 1.22 7.47 1.78
C SER A 143 0.02 8.30 2.25
N LEU A 144 -1.21 7.84 1.95
CA LEU A 144 -2.41 8.53 2.42
C LEU A 144 -2.50 8.52 3.94
N THR A 145 -2.92 9.64 4.52
CA THR A 145 -3.26 9.74 5.96
C THR A 145 -4.51 8.92 6.28
N GLU A 146 -4.74 8.62 7.56
CA GLU A 146 -5.97 7.92 7.95
C GLU A 146 -7.21 8.79 7.67
N GLU A 147 -7.09 10.12 7.77
CA GLU A 147 -8.15 11.05 7.36
C GLU A 147 -8.44 11.00 5.85
N GLU A 148 -7.41 11.07 5.00
CA GLU A 148 -7.56 10.97 3.54
C GLU A 148 -8.16 9.61 3.13
N LEU A 149 -7.81 8.54 3.85
CA LEU A 149 -8.34 7.20 3.63
C LEU A 149 -9.82 7.11 4.02
N LEU A 150 -10.21 7.72 5.15
CA LEU A 150 -11.60 7.82 5.57
C LEU A 150 -12.44 8.61 4.55
N ASP A 151 -11.94 9.75 4.09
CA ASP A 151 -12.57 10.56 3.05
C ASP A 151 -12.74 9.79 1.73
N SER A 152 -11.69 9.05 1.33
CA SER A 152 -11.74 8.16 0.18
C SER A 152 -12.80 7.06 0.35
N ARG A 153 -12.89 6.47 1.54
CA ARG A 153 -13.93 5.49 1.88
C ARG A 153 -15.32 6.08 1.73
N ILE A 154 -15.56 7.28 2.25
CA ILE A 154 -16.86 7.96 2.15
C ILE A 154 -17.22 8.15 0.66
N ARG A 155 -16.27 8.68 -0.14
CA ARG A 155 -16.45 8.87 -1.60
C ARG A 155 -16.75 7.58 -2.35
N VAL A 156 -16.06 6.49 -2.01
CA VAL A 156 -16.29 5.17 -2.64
C VAL A 156 -17.69 4.66 -2.29
N LEU A 157 -18.11 4.76 -1.04
CA LEU A 157 -19.43 4.29 -0.59
C LEU A 157 -20.58 5.13 -1.18
N SER A 158 -20.39 6.44 -1.32
CA SER A 158 -21.32 7.40 -1.96
C SER A 158 -21.29 7.37 -3.49
N ARG A 159 -20.33 6.66 -4.10
CA ARG A 159 -20.07 6.62 -5.56
C ARG A 159 -19.64 7.96 -6.16
N THR A 160 -19.02 8.84 -5.37
CA THR A 160 -18.48 10.13 -5.83
C THR A 160 -16.96 10.04 -5.94
N ALA A 161 -16.47 9.20 -6.86
CA ALA A 161 -15.04 8.95 -7.05
C ALA A 161 -14.30 10.21 -7.55
N ALA A 162 -13.22 10.56 -6.86
CA ALA A 162 -12.28 11.59 -7.31
C ALA A 162 -11.17 10.98 -8.18
N ASN A 163 -10.62 9.84 -7.75
CA ASN A 163 -9.41 9.25 -8.35
C ASN A 163 -9.69 7.97 -9.15
N LYS A 164 -8.76 7.58 -10.04
CA LYS A 164 -8.84 6.31 -10.79
C LYS A 164 -8.92 5.09 -9.84
N ILE A 165 -8.13 5.10 -8.78
CA ILE A 165 -8.17 4.09 -7.71
C ILE A 165 -9.58 3.96 -7.13
N GLU A 166 -10.21 5.08 -6.79
CA GLU A 166 -11.58 5.09 -6.24
C GLU A 166 -12.60 4.58 -7.26
N LYS A 167 -12.46 4.93 -8.54
CA LYS A 167 -13.31 4.39 -9.62
C LYS A 167 -13.19 2.87 -9.71
N TRP A 168 -11.97 2.34 -9.66
CA TRP A 168 -11.72 0.91 -9.66
C TRP A 168 -12.37 0.21 -8.47
N LEU A 169 -12.24 0.79 -7.27
CA LEU A 169 -12.86 0.27 -6.04
C LEU A 169 -14.40 0.24 -6.16
N ILE A 170 -14.99 1.29 -6.73
CA ILE A 170 -16.44 1.37 -6.96
C ILE A 170 -16.93 0.26 -7.88
N GLN A 171 -16.16 -0.05 -8.93
CA GLN A 171 -16.53 -1.06 -9.91
C GLN A 171 -16.35 -2.49 -9.40
N ASN A 172 -15.22 -2.77 -8.76
CA ASN A 172 -14.81 -4.13 -8.44
C ASN A 172 -15.15 -4.57 -7.01
N LYS A 173 -15.13 -3.64 -6.05
CA LYS A 173 -15.15 -3.99 -4.60
C LYS A 173 -16.29 -3.35 -3.81
N LEU A 174 -17.09 -2.46 -4.42
CA LEU A 174 -18.17 -1.74 -3.72
C LEU A 174 -19.20 -2.66 -3.07
N TYR A 175 -19.55 -3.75 -3.74
CA TYR A 175 -20.52 -4.71 -3.22
C TYR A 175 -20.08 -5.30 -1.87
N ASP A 176 -18.81 -5.71 -1.78
CA ASP A 176 -18.24 -6.26 -0.55
C ASP A 176 -18.13 -5.20 0.54
N LEU A 177 -17.70 -3.99 0.17
CA LEU A 177 -17.56 -2.87 1.10
C LEU A 177 -18.90 -2.48 1.75
N LYS A 178 -20.01 -2.48 0.99
CA LYS A 178 -21.34 -2.15 1.52
C LYS A 178 -21.93 -3.20 2.45
N ARG A 179 -21.52 -4.47 2.31
CA ARG A 179 -22.02 -5.59 3.12
C ARG A 179 -21.20 -5.83 4.39
N THR A 180 -19.99 -5.29 4.43
CA THR A 180 -19.08 -5.47 5.55
C THR A 180 -19.54 -4.64 6.74
N ALA A 181 -19.47 -5.21 7.94
CA ALA A 181 -19.78 -4.49 9.17
C ALA A 181 -18.76 -3.35 9.40
N GLU A 182 -19.23 -2.23 9.94
CA GLU A 182 -18.45 -0.99 10.07
C GLU A 182 -17.12 -1.18 10.81
N ASN A 183 -17.12 -1.99 11.87
CA ASN A 183 -15.91 -2.30 12.66
C ASN A 183 -14.79 -3.03 11.90
N LYS A 184 -15.10 -3.66 10.76
CA LYS A 184 -14.11 -4.35 9.91
C LYS A 184 -13.88 -3.62 8.58
N LEU A 185 -14.64 -2.56 8.34
CA LEU A 185 -14.67 -1.89 7.04
C LEU A 185 -13.34 -1.20 6.78
N ASP A 186 -12.77 -0.49 7.76
CA ASP A 186 -11.49 0.22 7.58
C ASP A 186 -10.35 -0.72 7.21
N GLY A 187 -10.22 -1.84 7.93
CA GLY A 187 -9.21 -2.85 7.63
C GLY A 187 -9.39 -3.50 6.26
N LEU A 188 -10.63 -3.68 5.79
CA LEU A 188 -10.90 -4.22 4.46
C LEU A 188 -10.65 -3.17 3.36
N PHE A 189 -11.09 -1.94 3.59
CA PHE A 189 -10.90 -0.82 2.66
C PHE A 189 -9.42 -0.54 2.44
N LYS A 190 -8.62 -0.46 3.51
CA LYS A 190 -7.17 -0.28 3.43
C LYS A 190 -6.49 -1.36 2.58
N LYS A 191 -6.92 -2.62 2.71
CA LYS A 191 -6.41 -3.74 1.88
C LYS A 191 -6.75 -3.54 0.40
N TYR A 192 -8.01 -3.24 0.08
CA TYR A 192 -8.43 -3.03 -1.30
C TYR A 192 -7.82 -1.77 -1.92
N TYR A 193 -7.66 -0.70 -1.14
CA TYR A 193 -6.99 0.51 -1.59
C TYR A 193 -5.53 0.23 -1.96
N LEU A 194 -4.83 -0.54 -1.12
CA LEU A 194 -3.45 -0.94 -1.37
C LEU A 194 -3.33 -1.91 -2.56
N GLU A 195 -4.29 -2.82 -2.74
CA GLU A 195 -4.41 -3.66 -3.95
C GLU A 195 -4.53 -2.77 -5.20
N ALA A 196 -5.44 -1.80 -5.18
CA ALA A 196 -5.66 -0.88 -6.28
C ALA A 196 -4.44 0.00 -6.56
N LYS A 197 -3.78 0.55 -5.52
CA LYS A 197 -2.54 1.34 -5.67
C LYS A 197 -1.43 0.51 -6.33
N ARG A 198 -1.26 -0.74 -5.93
CA ARG A 198 -0.29 -1.65 -6.56
C ARG A 198 -0.62 -1.99 -8.00
N LEU A 199 -1.92 -2.02 -8.37
CA LEU A 199 -2.33 -2.21 -9.75
C LEU A 199 -2.07 -0.97 -10.59
N ASP A 200 -2.25 0.22 -10.02
CA ASP A 200 -1.97 1.51 -10.64
C ASP A 200 -0.46 1.68 -10.91
N GLU A 201 0.38 1.39 -9.92
CA GLU A 201 1.85 1.39 -10.03
C GLU A 201 2.35 0.42 -11.13
N LYS A 202 1.62 -0.69 -11.35
CA LYS A 202 1.92 -1.66 -12.42
C LYS A 202 1.31 -1.31 -13.77
N GLY A 203 0.49 -0.26 -13.85
CA GLY A 203 -0.22 0.13 -15.07
C GLY A 203 -1.35 -0.82 -15.49
N MET A 204 -1.83 -1.70 -14.60
CA MET A 204 -2.91 -2.66 -14.86
C MET A 204 -4.27 -2.20 -14.33
N LEU A 205 -4.38 -0.94 -13.88
CA LEU A 205 -5.62 -0.41 -13.32
C LEU A 205 -6.60 0.00 -14.44
N GLU A 206 -7.45 -0.92 -14.85
CA GLU A 206 -8.51 -0.66 -15.82
C GLU A 206 -9.80 -0.21 -15.09
N THR A 207 -10.25 1.02 -15.35
CA THR A 207 -11.42 1.64 -14.68
C THR A 207 -12.61 1.88 -15.60
N GLU A 208 -12.57 1.40 -16.83
CA GLU A 208 -13.70 1.52 -17.75
C GLU A 208 -14.15 0.11 -18.11
N LEU A 209 -15.46 -0.16 -17.97
CA LEU A 209 -16.04 -1.20 -18.79
C LEU A 209 -15.91 -0.67 -20.22
N PRO A 210 -15.13 -1.32 -21.09
CA PRO A 210 -15.01 -0.82 -22.44
C PRO A 210 -16.40 -0.71 -23.05
N GLN A 211 -16.70 0.41 -23.70
CA GLN A 211 -18.02 0.65 -24.30
C GLN A 211 -18.45 -0.47 -25.26
N PHE A 212 -17.50 -1.26 -25.77
CA PHE A 212 -17.77 -2.44 -26.60
C PHE A 212 -18.31 -3.67 -25.83
N LEU A 213 -18.16 -3.73 -24.50
CA LEU A 213 -18.75 -4.78 -23.65
C LEU A 213 -20.20 -4.48 -23.25
N LEU A 214 -20.61 -3.20 -23.30
CA LEU A 214 -22.03 -2.87 -23.33
C LEU A 214 -22.55 -3.37 -24.68
N ALA A 215 -23.34 -4.45 -24.65
CA ALA A 215 -23.95 -5.00 -25.86
C ALA A 215 -24.69 -3.86 -26.58
N ALA A 216 -24.12 -3.38 -27.70
CA ALA A 216 -24.69 -2.30 -28.49
C ALA A 216 -26.14 -2.59 -28.92
N ASN A 217 -26.46 -3.88 -29.03
CA ASN A 217 -27.80 -4.40 -29.16
C ASN A 217 -28.06 -5.34 -27.98
N SER A 218 -28.97 -4.96 -27.08
CA SER A 218 -29.56 -5.91 -26.13
C SER A 218 -30.14 -7.08 -26.93
N VAL A 219 -29.70 -8.31 -26.64
CA VAL A 219 -30.27 -9.51 -27.24
C VAL A 219 -31.71 -9.59 -26.75
N LYS A 220 -32.65 -9.19 -27.60
CA LYS A 220 -34.09 -9.22 -27.28
C LYS A 220 -34.48 -10.64 -26.93
N ASN A 221 -35.15 -10.81 -25.79
CA ASN A 221 -35.69 -12.11 -25.41
C ASN A 221 -36.78 -12.51 -26.41
N LEU A 222 -37.03 -13.81 -26.58
CA LEU A 222 -38.15 -14.31 -27.41
C LEU A 222 -39.49 -13.70 -27.01
N ASN A 223 -39.69 -13.40 -25.73
CA ASN A 223 -40.88 -12.71 -25.24
C ASN A 223 -40.93 -11.24 -25.69
N ASP A 224 -39.78 -10.55 -25.74
CA ASP A 224 -39.71 -9.16 -26.21
C ASP A 224 -40.00 -9.09 -27.71
N LEU A 225 -39.46 -10.04 -28.49
CA LEU A 225 -39.77 -10.17 -29.93
C LEU A 225 -41.27 -10.42 -30.16
N LYS A 226 -41.86 -11.38 -29.44
CA LYS A 226 -43.31 -11.67 -29.55
C LYS A 226 -44.16 -10.49 -29.10
N ARG A 227 -43.71 -9.72 -28.11
CA ARG A 227 -44.39 -8.51 -27.65
C ARG A 227 -44.33 -7.41 -28.70
N GLU A 228 -43.16 -7.16 -29.28
CA GLU A 228 -42.99 -6.18 -30.37
C GLU A 228 -43.78 -6.57 -31.62
N GLU A 229 -43.81 -7.85 -31.99
CA GLU A 229 -44.63 -8.37 -33.09
C GLU A 229 -46.13 -8.19 -32.83
N TYR A 230 -46.56 -8.43 -31.59
CA TYR A 230 -47.96 -8.23 -31.19
C TYR A 230 -48.32 -6.74 -31.19
N GLU A 231 -47.47 -5.88 -30.64
CA GLU A 231 -47.64 -4.42 -30.63
C GLU A 231 -47.64 -3.84 -32.07
N SER A 232 -46.85 -4.40 -32.98
CA SER A 232 -46.82 -3.99 -34.39
C SER A 232 -48.11 -4.37 -35.13
N LYS A 233 -48.72 -5.52 -34.82
CA LYS A 233 -49.94 -6.01 -35.48
C LYS A 233 -51.23 -5.48 -34.88
N HIS A 234 -51.25 -5.23 -33.57
CA HIS A 234 -52.47 -4.91 -32.81
C HIS A 234 -52.39 -3.55 -32.09
N GLY A 235 -51.30 -2.81 -32.23
CA GLY A 235 -51.06 -1.58 -31.48
C GLY A 235 -50.88 -1.86 -29.98
N LYS A 236 -51.07 -0.82 -29.16
CA LYS A 236 -51.03 -0.93 -27.68
C LYS A 236 -52.25 -1.64 -27.08
N ALA A 237 -53.01 -2.40 -27.87
CA ALA A 237 -54.18 -3.11 -27.38
C ALA A 237 -53.77 -4.27 -26.48
N LEU A 238 -54.49 -4.47 -25.37
CA LEU A 238 -54.25 -5.57 -24.46
C LEU A 238 -54.60 -6.90 -25.13
N ASN A 239 -53.87 -7.98 -24.83
CA ASN A 239 -54.16 -9.28 -25.40
C ASN A 239 -55.61 -9.70 -25.07
N PRO A 240 -56.40 -10.21 -26.04
CA PRO A 240 -57.82 -10.53 -25.84
C PRO A 240 -58.05 -11.54 -24.72
N ARG A 241 -57.10 -12.43 -24.45
CA ARG A 241 -57.16 -13.36 -23.32
C ARG A 241 -57.04 -12.64 -21.98
N ILE A 242 -56.23 -11.59 -21.90
CA ILE A 242 -56.08 -10.77 -20.68
C ILE A 242 -57.33 -9.90 -20.49
N GLN A 243 -57.90 -9.37 -21.56
CA GLN A 243 -59.17 -8.64 -21.51
C GLN A 243 -60.30 -9.54 -20.96
N GLN A 244 -60.45 -10.76 -21.48
CA GLN A 244 -61.42 -11.72 -20.96
C GLN A 244 -61.22 -12.04 -19.46
N ILE A 245 -59.97 -12.15 -19.00
CA ILE A 245 -59.68 -12.37 -17.58
C ILE A 245 -60.09 -11.15 -16.74
N LEU A 246 -59.80 -9.93 -17.21
CA LEU A 246 -60.21 -8.69 -16.53
C LEU A 246 -61.73 -8.54 -16.50
N ASP A 247 -62.40 -8.87 -17.61
CA ASP A 247 -63.86 -8.79 -17.73
C ASP A 247 -64.55 -9.87 -16.89
N SER A 248 -63.96 -11.06 -16.76
CA SER A 248 -64.46 -12.15 -15.89
C SER A 248 -64.28 -11.89 -14.39
N LYS A 249 -63.46 -10.89 -14.02
CA LYS A 249 -63.23 -10.47 -12.63
C LYS A 249 -64.11 -9.28 -12.20
N LYS A 250 -64.91 -8.72 -13.11
CA LYS A 250 -65.99 -7.78 -12.79
C LYS A 250 -67.29 -8.53 -12.50
#